data_AF-K0RG40-F1
#
_entry.id   AF-K0RG40-F1
#
_cell.length_a   1.000
_cell.length_b   1.000
_cell.length_c   1.000
_cell.angle_alpha   90.00
_cell.angle_beta   90.00
_cell.angle_gamma   90.00
#
_symmetry.space_group_name_H-M   'P 1'
#
loop_
_entity.id
_entity.type
_entity.pdbx_description
1 polymer ?
#
loop_
_entity_poly.entity_id
_entity_poly.type
_entity_poly.pdbx_seq_one_letter_code
_entity_poly.pdbx_strand_id
1 'polypeptide(L)'
;CAGWLGDDISSVRVAAADNLRELTRRLGSRWSSSNLLPRVGEMLGHPSYLRRAGAVRALGRIASAMDAESASWEALPGILGRRPYVPSPGNR
;
A
#
# COMPACT_ATOMS: atom_id res chain seq x y z
N CYS A 1 -8.41 3.93 -9.63
CA CYS A 1 -7.68 4.81 -8.70
C CYS A 1 -6.21 4.43 -8.52
N ALA A 2 -5.83 3.14 -8.43
CA ALA A 2 -4.40 2.77 -8.27
C ALA A 2 -3.48 3.36 -9.37
N GLY A 3 -3.93 3.37 -10.64
CA GLY A 3 -3.17 4.01 -11.73
C GLY A 3 -3.02 5.54 -11.60
N TRP A 4 -3.93 6.22 -10.89
CA TRP A 4 -3.85 7.67 -10.64
C TRP A 4 -2.77 8.05 -9.63
N LEU A 5 -2.18 7.08 -8.93
CA LEU A 5 -0.98 7.34 -8.13
C LEU A 5 0.23 7.71 -9.01
N GLY A 6 0.22 7.33 -10.29
CA GLY A 6 1.27 7.66 -11.26
C GLY A 6 1.11 9.02 -11.94
N ASP A 7 0.00 9.72 -11.67
CA ASP A 7 -0.32 11.02 -12.28
C ASP A 7 0.74 12.07 -11.99
N ASP A 8 0.99 12.99 -12.93
CA ASP A 8 2.02 14.03 -12.77
C ASP A 8 1.57 15.15 -11.80
N ILE A 9 0.26 15.34 -11.62
CA ILE A 9 -0.34 16.33 -10.72
C ILE A 9 -0.42 15.78 -9.28
N SER A 10 0.14 16.53 -8.32
CA SER A 10 0.23 16.10 -6.92
C SER A 10 -1.13 15.88 -6.26
N SER A 11 -2.10 16.76 -6.49
CA SER A 11 -3.45 16.67 -5.90
C SER A 11 -4.19 15.42 -6.36
N VAL A 12 -4.02 14.99 -7.62
CA VAL A 12 -4.58 13.74 -8.14
C VAL A 12 -4.01 12.54 -7.38
N ARG A 13 -2.69 12.51 -7.16
CA ARG A 13 -2.03 11.45 -6.38
C ARG A 13 -2.52 11.42 -4.92
N VAL A 14 -2.73 12.58 -4.29
CA VAL A 14 -3.30 12.67 -2.94
C VAL A 14 -4.71 12.08 -2.90
N ALA A 15 -5.59 12.53 -3.80
CA ALA A 15 -6.97 12.04 -3.88
C ALA A 15 -7.02 10.53 -4.18
N ALA A 16 -6.12 10.02 -5.02
CA ALA A 16 -6.01 8.59 -5.30
C ALA A 16 -5.66 7.78 -4.04
N ALA A 17 -4.71 8.25 -3.24
CA ALA A 17 -4.34 7.60 -1.97
C ALA A 17 -5.50 7.57 -0.97
N ASP A 18 -6.28 8.66 -0.89
CA ASP A 18 -7.46 8.73 -0.01
C ASP A 18 -8.59 7.81 -0.47
N ASN A 19 -8.80 7.68 -1.78
CA ASN A 19 -9.75 6.73 -2.34
C ASN A 19 -9.34 5.28 -2.04
N LEU A 20 -8.04 4.96 -2.08
CA LEU A 20 -7.57 3.62 -1.72
C LEU A 20 -7.84 3.31 -0.24
N ARG A 21 -7.65 4.28 0.66
CA ARG A 21 -8.04 4.13 2.08
C ARG A 21 -9.54 3.85 2.21
N GLU A 22 -10.38 4.61 1.51
CA GLU A 22 -11.83 4.43 1.60
C GLU A 22 -12.29 3.08 1.05
N LEU A 23 -11.67 2.59 -0.03
CA LEU A 23 -11.90 1.24 -0.52
C LEU A 23 -11.50 0.19 0.53
N THR A 24 -10.35 0.36 1.21
CA THR A 24 -9.93 -0.52 2.30
C THR A 24 -10.92 -0.52 3.45
N ARG A 25 -11.46 0.65 3.85
CA ARG A 25 -12.49 0.73 4.90
C ARG A 25 -13.76 -0.04 4.54
N ARG A 26 -14.14 -0.03 3.26
CA ARG A 26 -15.39 -0.66 2.78
C ARG A 26 -15.25 -2.16 2.50
N LEU A 27 -14.10 -2.57 1.94
CA LEU A 27 -13.88 -3.92 1.44
C LEU A 27 -13.02 -4.77 2.39
N GLY A 28 -12.42 -4.14 3.40
CA GLY A 28 -11.63 -4.78 4.44
C GLY A 28 -10.17 -5.02 4.06
N SER A 29 -9.40 -5.42 5.07
CA SER A 29 -7.96 -5.64 4.96
C SER A 29 -7.62 -6.77 4.01
N ARG A 30 -8.27 -7.93 4.14
CA ARG A 30 -7.99 -9.11 3.29
C ARG A 30 -8.15 -8.80 1.81
N TRP A 31 -9.22 -8.11 1.43
CA TRP A 31 -9.42 -7.69 0.04
C TRP A 31 -8.32 -6.72 -0.41
N SER A 32 -7.96 -5.76 0.45
CA SER A 32 -6.91 -4.78 0.17
C SER A 32 -5.54 -5.41 0.01
N SER A 33 -5.20 -6.39 0.85
CA SER A 33 -4.01 -7.20 0.78
C SER A 33 -3.87 -7.90 -0.57
N SER A 34 -4.95 -8.53 -1.06
CA SER A 34 -4.91 -9.24 -2.34
C SER A 34 -4.97 -8.33 -3.57
N ASN A 35 -5.61 -7.15 -3.47
CA ASN A 35 -5.93 -6.34 -4.66
C ASN A 35 -5.19 -5.01 -4.76
N LEU A 36 -4.89 -4.37 -3.63
CA LEU A 36 -4.28 -3.04 -3.59
C LEU A 36 -2.78 -3.08 -3.31
N LEU A 37 -2.35 -3.87 -2.31
CA LEU A 37 -0.94 -3.91 -1.90
C LEU A 37 0.02 -4.29 -3.04
N PRO A 38 -0.27 -5.30 -3.90
CA PRO A 38 0.61 -5.63 -5.02
C PRO A 38 0.79 -4.47 -5.99
N ARG A 39 -0.31 -3.78 -6.33
CA ARG A 39 -0.32 -2.66 -7.28
C ARG A 39 0.45 -1.45 -6.74
N VAL A 40 0.30 -1.15 -5.45
CA VAL A 40 1.06 -0.08 -4.79
C VAL A 40 2.53 -0.48 -4.63
N GLY A 41 2.79 -1.76 -4.37
CA GLY A 41 4.13 -2.34 -4.25
C GLY A 41 4.97 -2.17 -5.52
N GLU A 42 4.39 -2.40 -6.70
CA GLU A 42 5.06 -2.15 -7.98
C GLU A 42 5.56 -0.71 -8.11
N MET A 43 4.77 0.25 -7.61
CA MET A 43 5.13 1.67 -7.67
C MET A 43 6.24 2.08 -6.71
N LEU A 44 6.50 1.30 -5.66
CA LEU A 44 7.65 1.53 -4.77
C LEU A 44 8.99 1.33 -5.51
N GLY A 45 9.01 0.52 -6.58
CA GLY A 45 10.19 0.30 -7.43
C GLY A 45 10.36 1.32 -8.56
N HIS A 46 9.47 2.30 -8.69
CA HIS A 46 9.47 3.21 -9.85
C HIS A 46 10.71 4.15 -9.86
N PRO A 47 11.34 4.45 -11.02
CA PRO A 47 12.55 5.29 -11.08
C PRO A 47 12.33 6.74 -10.60
N SER A 48 11.16 7.32 -10.88
CA SER A 48 10.77 8.64 -10.35
C SER A 48 10.56 8.62 -8.84
N TYR A 49 11.34 9.44 -8.12
CA TYR A 49 11.21 9.66 -6.67
C TYR A 49 9.80 10.11 -6.27
N LEU A 50 9.18 11.03 -7.04
CA LEU A 50 7.86 11.55 -6.74
C LEU A 50 6.78 10.47 -6.75
N ARG A 51 6.89 9.51 -7.69
CA ARG A 51 5.97 8.36 -7.77
C ARG A 51 6.19 7.38 -6.61
N ARG A 52 7.45 7.11 -6.22
CA ARG A 52 7.75 6.32 -5.02
C ARG A 52 7.20 6.96 -3.74
N ALA A 53 7.40 8.27 -3.56
CA ALA A 53 6.86 9.00 -2.43
C ALA A 53 5.32 8.99 -2.40
N GLY A 54 4.68 9.06 -3.58
CA GLY A 54 3.24 8.86 -3.73
C GLY A 54 2.78 7.46 -3.31
N ALA A 55 3.52 6.42 -3.71
CA ALA A 55 3.23 5.03 -3.37
C ALA A 55 3.37 4.75 -1.86
N VAL A 56 4.44 5.23 -1.21
CA VAL A 56 4.61 5.12 0.25
C VAL A 56 3.45 5.79 0.99
N ARG A 57 3.03 6.97 0.54
CA ARG A 57 1.87 7.66 1.11
C ARG A 57 0.58 6.89 0.92
N ALA A 58 0.34 6.32 -0.26
CA ALA A 58 -0.81 5.46 -0.52
C ALA A 58 -0.81 4.21 0.38
N LEU A 59 0.35 3.58 0.54
CA LEU A 59 0.53 2.43 1.41
C LEU A 59 0.22 2.76 2.87
N GLY A 60 0.71 3.89 3.38
CA GLY A 60 0.37 4.37 4.72
C GLY A 60 -1.12 4.68 4.90
N ARG A 61 -1.78 5.22 3.87
CA ARG A 61 -3.23 5.47 3.88
C ARG A 61 -4.02 4.17 3.90
N ILE A 62 -3.64 3.18 3.11
CA ILE A 62 -4.22 1.82 3.15
C ILE A 62 -4.03 1.21 4.54
N ALA A 63 -2.79 1.19 5.05
CA ALA A 63 -2.46 0.62 6.36
C ALA A 63 -3.29 1.22 7.50
N SER A 64 -3.57 2.53 7.46
CA SER A 64 -4.39 3.21 8.47
C SER A 64 -5.87 2.75 8.51
N ALA A 65 -6.33 2.05 7.48
CA ALA A 65 -7.68 1.51 7.38
C ALA A 65 -7.74 -0.02 7.47
N MET A 66 -6.60 -0.69 7.60
CA MET A 66 -6.51 -2.13 7.82
C MET A 66 -6.61 -2.45 9.32
N ASP A 67 -6.89 -3.71 9.63
CA ASP A 67 -6.67 -4.24 10.98
C ASP A 67 -5.18 -4.30 11.32
N ALA A 68 -4.89 -4.33 12.63
CA ALA A 68 -3.53 -4.23 13.14
C ALA A 68 -2.63 -5.39 12.67
N GLU A 69 -3.18 -6.59 12.49
CA GLU A 69 -2.40 -7.77 12.10
C GLU A 69 -1.95 -7.65 10.65
N SER A 70 -2.89 -7.45 9.72
CA SER A 70 -2.55 -7.28 8.30
C SER A 70 -1.71 -6.02 8.06
N ALA A 71 -1.97 -4.92 8.78
CA ALA A 71 -1.14 -3.72 8.66
C ALA A 71 0.33 -4.00 9.06
N SER A 72 0.55 -4.74 10.15
CA SER A 72 1.88 -5.05 10.67
C SER A 72 2.66 -6.00 9.76
N TRP A 73 2.00 -7.02 9.23
CA TRP A 73 2.67 -8.07 8.45
C TRP A 73 2.75 -7.77 6.96
N GLU A 74 1.78 -7.08 6.39
CA GLU A 74 1.65 -6.92 4.94
C GLU A 74 2.00 -5.51 4.45
N ALA A 75 1.55 -4.47 5.16
CA ALA A 75 1.77 -3.09 4.73
C ALA A 75 3.06 -2.47 5.30
N LEU A 76 3.34 -2.68 6.59
CA LEU A 76 4.48 -2.09 7.30
C LEU A 76 5.85 -2.41 6.67
N PRO A 77 6.14 -3.66 6.23
CA PRO A 77 7.43 -3.98 5.61
C PRO A 77 7.68 -3.13 4.35
N GLY A 78 6.64 -2.93 3.52
CA GLY A 78 6.72 -2.09 2.33
C GLY A 78 7.02 -0.61 2.65
N ILE A 79 6.52 -0.09 3.77
CA ILE A 79 6.82 1.28 4.23
C ILE A 79 8.26 1.40 4.72
N LEU A 80 8.74 0.40 5.47
CA LEU A 80 10.07 0.39 6.07
C LEU A 80 11.19 -0.07 5.11
N GLY A 81 10.85 -0.43 3.87
CA GLY A 81 11.80 -1.00 2.91
C GLY A 81 12.33 -2.38 3.32
N ARG A 82 11.65 -3.07 4.25
CA ARG A 82 11.98 -4.43 4.67
C ARG A 82 11.19 -5.41 3.81
N ARG A 83 11.83 -6.49 3.35
CA ARG A 83 11.11 -7.57 2.67
C ARG A 83 10.06 -8.17 3.63
N PRO A 84 8.85 -8.54 3.16
CA PRO A 84 7.84 -9.15 4.01
C PRO A 84 8.41 -10.39 4.71
N TYR A 85 8.09 -10.54 5.99
CA TYR A 85 8.49 -11.70 6.77
C TYR A 85 7.80 -12.94 6.20
N VAL A 86 8.59 -13.89 5.71
CA VAL A 86 8.11 -15.22 5.30
C VAL A 86 8.31 -16.14 6.50
N PRO A 87 7.26 -16.54 7.23
CA PRO A 87 7.42 -17.48 8.33
C PRO A 87 8.01 -18.80 7.81
N SER A 88 9.06 -19.28 8.46
CA SER A 88 9.68 -20.56 8.13
C SER A 88 8.68 -21.70 8.40
N PRO A 89 8.64 -22.77 7.57
CA PRO A 89 7.63 -23.84 7.66
C PRO A 89 7.70 -24.72 8.93
N GLY A 90 8.47 -24.32 9.95
CA GLY A 90 8.69 -25.06 11.19
C GLY A 90 8.10 -24.45 12.45
N ASN A 91 7.34 -23.35 12.36
CA ASN A 91 6.69 -22.76 13.54
C ASN A 91 5.18 -22.65 13.27
N ARG A 92 4.45 -23.71 13.65
CA ARG A 92 3.00 -23.75 13.71
C ARG A 92 2.59 -24.19 15.11
#